data_AF-A0A6A0JMI2-F1
#
_entry.id   AF-A0A6A0JMI2-F1
#
_cell.length_a   1.000
_cell.length_b   1.000
_cell.length_c   1.000
_cell.angle_alpha   90.00
_cell.angle_beta   90.00
_cell.angle_gamma   90.00
#
_symmetry.space_group_name_H-M   'P 1'
#
loop_
_entity.id
_entity.type
_entity.pdbx_description
1 polymer ?
#
loop_
_entity_poly.entity_id
_entity_poly.type
_entity_poly.pdbx_seq_one_letter_code
_entity_poly.pdbx_strand_id
1 'polypeptide(L)'
;MGVERANIAVLQSGGCTPVINESLWAVVNGSQTSFPSSQIFGSLRGIEGLISDSLTDLCSVTDSSWAAIRQTPGAALGATRKKLNDTDIQPLLDTLDRHGI
;
A
#
# COMPACT_ATOMS: atom_id res chain seq x y z
N MET A 1 26.26 -10.64 -7.07
CA MET A 1 25.51 -9.97 -6.00
C MET A 1 24.25 -9.43 -6.63
N GLY A 2 23.16 -10.20 -6.60
CA GLY A 2 21.87 -9.75 -7.14
C GLY A 2 21.31 -8.73 -6.17
N VAL A 3 21.01 -7.53 -6.63
CA VAL A 3 20.21 -6.58 -5.84
C VAL A 3 18.84 -7.24 -5.69
N GLU A 4 18.55 -7.73 -4.50
CA GLU A 4 17.21 -8.17 -4.13
C GLU A 4 16.32 -6.94 -4.24
N ARG A 5 15.49 -6.88 -5.27
CA ARG A 5 14.53 -5.79 -5.45
C ARG A 5 13.41 -6.02 -4.45
N ALA A 6 13.54 -5.45 -3.26
CA ALA A 6 12.47 -5.43 -2.27
C ALA A 6 11.45 -4.36 -2.66
N ASN A 7 10.24 -4.78 -3.04
CA ASN A 7 9.12 -3.89 -3.25
C ASN A 7 8.44 -3.56 -1.92
N ILE A 8 7.57 -2.56 -1.91
CA ILE A 8 6.96 -2.03 -0.68
C ILE A 8 5.46 -2.15 -0.80
N ALA A 9 4.79 -2.74 0.19
CA ALA A 9 3.34 -2.62 0.36
C ALA A 9 2.99 -1.55 1.39
N VAL A 10 2.00 -0.72 1.08
CA VAL A 10 1.38 0.23 2.00
C VAL A 10 -0.11 -0.06 2.08
N LEU A 11 -0.67 -0.04 3.28
CA LEU A 11 -2.10 -0.26 3.49
C LEU A 11 -2.63 0.71 4.54
N GLN A 12 -3.89 1.12 4.38
CA GLN A 12 -4.63 1.90 5.37
C GLN A 12 -5.57 0.96 6.14
N SER A 13 -5.58 1.05 7.46
CA SER A 13 -6.36 0.15 8.33
C SER A 13 -6.96 0.92 9.51
N GLY A 14 -8.07 0.40 10.05
CA GLY A 14 -8.76 1.01 11.18
C GLY A 14 -9.67 2.18 10.79
N GLY A 15 -9.91 3.10 11.73
CA GLY A 15 -10.73 4.28 11.50
C GLY A 15 -9.95 5.35 10.72
N CYS A 16 -10.51 5.81 9.60
CA CYS A 16 -9.89 6.85 8.79
C CYS A 16 -9.85 8.18 9.55
N THR A 17 -8.71 8.85 9.54
CA THR A 17 -8.56 10.23 10.03
C THR A 17 -8.58 11.20 8.84
N PRO A 18 -8.82 12.51 9.06
CA PRO A 18 -8.77 13.50 7.98
C PRO A 18 -7.43 13.59 7.25
N VAL A 19 -6.34 13.11 7.85
CA VAL A 19 -4.95 13.28 7.37
C VAL A 19 -4.27 11.98 6.93
N ILE A 20 -4.98 10.84 6.95
CA ILE A 20 -4.37 9.54 6.63
C ILE A 20 -3.88 9.46 5.17
N ASN A 21 -4.47 10.23 4.26
CA ASN A 21 -4.02 10.31 2.87
C ASN A 21 -2.75 11.14 2.70
N GLU A 22 -2.53 12.15 3.54
CA GLU A 22 -1.26 12.87 3.59
C GLU A 22 -0.13 11.93 4.05
N SER A 23 -0.42 11.08 5.04
CA SER A 23 0.53 10.06 5.50
C SER A 23 0.84 9.03 4.40
N LEU A 24 -0.17 8.58 3.65
CA LEU A 24 0.02 7.70 2.49
C LEU A 24 0.96 8.32 1.46
N TRP A 25 0.69 9.57 1.05
CA TRP A 25 1.56 10.28 0.11
C TRP A 25 2.99 10.43 0.64
N ALA A 26 3.16 10.80 1.91
CA ALA A 26 4.47 10.97 2.51
C ALA A 26 5.30 9.66 2.49
N VAL A 27 4.67 8.51 2.76
CA VAL A 27 5.32 7.19 2.66
C VAL A 27 5.72 6.90 1.22
N VAL A 28 4.83 7.11 0.25
CA VAL A 28 5.13 6.86 -1.17
C VAL A 28 6.29 7.74 -1.64
N ASN A 29 6.22 9.05 -1.41
CA ASN A 29 7.24 10.01 -1.82
C ASN A 29 8.60 9.74 -1.16
N GLY A 30 8.61 9.46 0.15
CA GLY A 30 9.83 9.10 0.88
C GLY A 30 10.45 7.79 0.40
N SER A 31 9.61 6.80 0.06
CA SER A 31 10.04 5.51 -0.46
C SER A 31 10.64 5.62 -1.86
N GLN A 32 10.04 6.39 -2.77
CA GLN A 32 10.60 6.64 -4.10
C GLN A 32 11.99 7.32 -4.02
N THR A 33 12.19 8.18 -3.03
CA THR A 33 13.47 8.85 -2.80
C THR A 33 14.52 7.91 -2.22
N SER A 34 14.13 7.10 -1.22
CA SER A 34 15.07 6.23 -0.48
C SER A 34 15.36 4.92 -1.20
N PHE A 35 14.40 4.43 -1.98
CA PHE A 35 14.42 3.14 -2.67
C PHE A 35 13.95 3.30 -4.12
N PRO A 36 14.70 4.02 -4.98
CA PRO A 36 14.26 4.38 -6.34
C PRO A 36 14.09 3.19 -7.29
N SER A 37 14.57 2.00 -6.91
CA SER A 37 14.43 0.76 -7.69
C SER A 37 13.25 -0.11 -7.26
N SER A 38 12.54 0.27 -6.19
CA SER A 38 11.43 -0.49 -5.62
C SER A 38 10.10 -0.04 -6.23
N GLN A 39 9.21 -0.99 -6.52
CA GLN A 39 7.80 -0.69 -6.76
C GLN A 39 7.09 -0.48 -5.43
N ILE A 40 6.06 0.37 -5.43
CA ILE A 40 5.28 0.68 -4.24
C ILE A 40 3.83 0.32 -4.51
N PHE A 41 3.35 -0.71 -3.84
CA PHE A 41 2.00 -1.23 -3.97
C PHE A 41 1.10 -0.67 -2.86
N GLY A 42 -0.09 -0.24 -3.24
CA GLY A 42 -1.18 0.08 -2.33
C GLY A 42 -2.12 -1.10 -2.20
N SER A 43 -2.31 -1.62 -0.98
CA SER A 43 -3.28 -2.68 -0.73
C SER A 43 -4.69 -2.13 -0.62
N LEU A 44 -5.58 -2.55 -1.50
CA LEU A 44 -6.97 -2.07 -1.51
C LEU A 44 -7.75 -2.67 -0.33
N ARG A 45 -8.49 -1.82 0.39
CA ARG A 45 -9.28 -2.17 1.58
C ARG A 45 -8.44 -2.76 2.72
N GLY A 46 -7.27 -2.19 2.95
CA GLY A 46 -6.38 -2.59 4.04
C GLY A 46 -5.79 -4.00 3.84
N ILE A 47 -5.77 -4.84 4.88
CA ILE A 47 -5.14 -6.17 4.82
C ILE A 47 -5.84 -7.14 3.86
N GLU A 48 -7.11 -6.88 3.52
CA GLU A 48 -7.88 -7.71 2.59
C GLU A 48 -7.31 -7.69 1.17
N GLY A 49 -6.73 -6.56 0.75
CA GLY A 49 -6.06 -6.47 -0.55
C GLY A 49 -4.87 -7.42 -0.65
N LEU A 50 -4.06 -7.52 0.40
CA LEU A 50 -2.94 -8.47 0.44
C LEU A 50 -3.40 -9.93 0.48
N ILE A 51 -4.54 -10.24 1.11
CA ILE A 51 -5.07 -11.61 1.15
C ILE A 51 -5.65 -12.02 -0.22
N SER A 52 -6.24 -11.05 -0.94
CA SER A 52 -6.95 -11.29 -2.20
C SER A 52 -6.16 -10.93 -3.46
N ASP A 53 -4.88 -10.59 -3.32
CA ASP A 53 -4.01 -10.08 -4.38
C ASP A 53 -4.61 -8.85 -5.12
N SER A 54 -5.25 -7.96 -4.37
CA SER A 54 -5.85 -6.72 -4.85
C SER A 54 -4.95 -5.52 -4.51
N LEU A 55 -3.92 -5.34 -5.33
CA LEU A 55 -2.91 -4.29 -5.19
C LEU A 55 -2.98 -3.28 -6.33
N THR A 56 -2.64 -2.02 -6.04
CA THR A 56 -2.50 -0.95 -7.05
C THR A 56 -1.07 -0.40 -7.05
N ASP A 57 -0.52 -0.07 -8.22
CA ASP A 57 0.79 0.58 -8.31
C ASP A 57 0.68 2.08 -7.98
N LEU A 58 1.30 2.48 -6.87
CA LEU A 58 1.31 3.86 -6.38
C LEU A 58 2.36 4.73 -7.06
N CYS A 59 3.34 4.15 -7.75
CA CYS A 59 4.32 4.90 -8.53
C CYS A 59 3.71 5.50 -9.80
N SER A 60 2.60 4.93 -10.29
CA SER A 60 1.88 5.40 -11.48
C SER A 60 0.92 6.58 -11.23
N VAL A 61 0.69 6.94 -9.97
CA VAL A 61 -0.26 8.00 -9.58
C VAL A 61 0.35 9.37 -9.87
N THR A 62 -0.37 10.20 -10.61
CA THR A 62 0.12 11.52 -11.04
C THR A 62 0.20 12.52 -9.87
N ASP A 63 1.08 13.51 -9.98
CA ASP A 63 1.20 14.60 -9.00
C ASP A 63 -0.13 15.34 -8.78
N SER A 64 -0.91 15.55 -9.84
CA SER A 64 -2.24 16.15 -9.75
C SER A 64 -3.23 15.29 -8.96
N SER A 65 -3.17 13.97 -9.12
CA SER A 65 -3.98 13.03 -8.35
C SER A 65 -3.54 13.02 -6.90
N TRP A 66 -2.23 13.00 -6.63
CA TRP A 66 -1.71 13.11 -5.28
C TRP A 66 -2.11 14.41 -4.58
N ALA A 67 -2.07 15.54 -5.27
CA ALA A 67 -2.53 16.82 -4.73
C ALA A 67 -4.00 16.77 -4.27
N ALA A 68 -4.87 16.10 -5.05
CA ALA A 68 -6.28 15.90 -4.68
C ALA A 68 -6.44 14.87 -3.53
N ILE A 69 -5.76 13.73 -3.61
CA ILE A 69 -5.83 12.64 -2.62
C ILE A 69 -5.42 13.14 -1.24
N ARG A 70 -4.31 13.88 -1.14
CA ARG A 70 -3.78 14.46 0.10
C ARG A 70 -4.78 15.34 0.85
N GLN A 71 -5.61 16.06 0.11
CA GLN A 71 -6.63 16.97 0.65
C GLN A 71 -8.00 16.29 0.85
N THR A 72 -8.13 15.02 0.47
CA THR A 72 -9.39 14.27 0.56
C THR A 72 -9.46 13.54 1.90
N PRO A 73 -10.47 13.81 2.75
CA PRO A 73 -10.68 13.04 3.97
C PRO A 73 -11.00 11.57 3.68
N GLY A 74 -10.69 10.69 4.64
CA GLY A 74 -10.91 9.25 4.49
C GLY A 74 -9.65 8.52 4.02
N ALA A 75 -9.79 7.22 3.73
CA ALA A 75 -8.69 6.37 3.27
C ALA A 75 -8.80 6.16 1.75
N ALA A 76 -7.86 6.71 0.99
CA ALA A 76 -7.81 6.60 -0.47
C ALA A 76 -7.69 5.15 -0.97
N LEU A 77 -7.02 4.27 -0.20
CA LEU A 77 -6.95 2.84 -0.50
C LEU A 77 -8.18 2.07 0.00
N GLY A 78 -9.08 2.73 0.73
CA GLY A 78 -10.03 2.07 1.61
C GLY A 78 -9.34 1.49 2.85
N ALA A 79 -10.13 1.21 3.89
CA ALA A 79 -9.65 0.61 5.13
C ALA A 79 -10.54 -0.57 5.53
N THR A 80 -9.97 -1.50 6.29
CA THR A 80 -10.71 -2.60 6.91
C THR A 80 -10.47 -2.64 8.41
N ARG A 81 -11.34 -3.37 9.12
CA ARG A 81 -11.16 -3.78 10.52
C ARG A 81 -10.98 -5.30 10.66
N LYS A 82 -10.84 -6.03 9.54
CA LYS A 82 -10.58 -7.46 9.54
C LYS A 82 -9.34 -7.75 10.37
N LYS A 83 -9.50 -8.62 11.37
CA LYS A 83 -8.38 -9.25 12.06
C LYS A 83 -7.97 -10.47 11.25
N LEU A 84 -6.66 -10.68 11.11
CA LEU A 84 -6.12 -11.88 10.48
C LEU A 84 -6.50 -13.12 11.28
N ASN A 85 -6.78 -14.19 10.57
CA ASN A 85 -6.92 -15.55 11.09
C ASN A 85 -6.00 -16.50 10.32
N ASP A 86 -5.89 -17.74 10.78
CA ASP A 86 -4.95 -18.73 10.20
C ASP A 86 -5.19 -18.99 8.70
N THR A 87 -6.45 -18.91 8.24
CA THR A 87 -6.78 -19.10 6.82
C THR A 87 -6.36 -17.94 5.92
N ASP A 88 -6.10 -16.76 6.50
CA ASP A 88 -5.63 -15.58 5.77
C ASP A 88 -4.12 -15.58 5.53
N ILE A 89 -3.35 -16.35 6.32
CA ILE A 89 -1.89 -16.25 6.35
C ILE A 89 -1.26 -16.75 5.06
N GLN A 90 -1.63 -17.94 4.58
CA GLN A 90 -1.00 -18.50 3.38
C GLN A 90 -1.27 -17.65 2.12
N PRO A 91 -2.51 -17.23 1.82
CA PRO A 91 -2.78 -16.37 0.67
C PRO A 91 -2.06 -15.02 0.73
N LEU A 92 -1.92 -14.46 1.94
CA LEU A 92 -1.17 -13.22 2.15
C LEU A 92 0.31 -13.43 1.84
N LEU A 93 0.94 -14.49 2.36
CA LEU A 93 2.34 -14.81 2.09
C LEU A 93 2.57 -15.06 0.60
N ASP A 94 1.68 -15.80 -0.05
CA ASP A 94 1.75 -16.04 -1.50
C ASP A 94 1.72 -14.74 -2.31
N THR A 95 0.98 -13.74 -1.83
CA THR A 95 0.90 -12.41 -2.46
C THR A 95 2.19 -11.62 -2.23
N LEU A 96 2.75 -11.64 -1.01
CA LEU A 96 4.03 -10.98 -0.73
C LEU A 96 5.17 -11.57 -1.59
N ASP A 97 5.28 -12.89 -1.64
CA ASP A 97 6.28 -13.59 -2.44
C ASP A 97 6.12 -13.31 -3.93
N ARG A 98 4.88 -13.33 -4.44
CA ARG A 98 4.57 -13.06 -5.86
C ARG A 98 5.02 -11.68 -6.31
N HIS A 99 4.87 -10.68 -5.44
CA HIS A 99 5.21 -9.29 -5.75
C HIS A 99 6.59 -8.88 -5.22
N GLY A 100 7.34 -9.77 -4.57
CA GLY A 100 8.65 -9.48 -4.01
C GLY A 100 8.62 -8.38 -2.94
N ILE A 101 7.62 -8.41 -2.07
CA ILE A 101 7.38 -7.43 -0.98
C ILE A 101 7.97 -7.96 0.33
#